data_AF-A0A6I1HJT9-F1
#
_entry.id   AF-A0A6I1HJT9-F1
#
_cell.length_a   1.000
_cell.length_b   1.000
_cell.length_c   1.000
_cell.angle_alpha   90.00
_cell.angle_beta   90.00
_cell.angle_gamma   90.00
#
_symmetry.space_group_name_H-M   'P 1'
#
loop_
_entity.id
_entity.type
_entity.pdbx_description
1 polymer ?
#
loop_
_entity_poly.entity_id
_entity_poly.type
_entity_poly.pdbx_seq_one_letter_code
_entity_poly.pdbx_strand_id
1 'polypeptide(L)'
;MLNSSQLVEGRAAPRQGRQLQGRSKKSQLHIARIAQYIREQGQASAAQLSALLGLDAGTMSRYLRHMCGMGQIHLAQRHCTEPGRQRPALYALGEQDDEVDGWAELPPQVRRTASWARGTAHRDPLVAALFGPARNND
;
A
#
# COMPACT_ATOMS: atom_id res chain seq x y z
N MET A 1 20.86 34.84 14.75
CA MET A 1 21.15 34.16 13.47
C MET A 1 20.01 33.17 13.22
N LEU A 2 19.22 33.41 12.18
CA LEU A 2 18.07 32.58 11.80
C LEU A 2 18.59 31.28 11.17
N ASN A 3 18.23 30.12 11.71
CA ASN A 3 18.56 28.84 11.09
C ASN A 3 17.27 28.19 10.58
N SER A 4 17.12 28.23 9.26
CA SER A 4 15.97 27.78 8.50
C SER A 4 16.01 26.27 8.34
N SER A 5 15.28 25.53 9.19
CA SER A 5 15.06 24.09 8.98
C SER A 5 14.02 23.89 7.88
N GLN A 6 14.50 23.64 6.66
CA GLN A 6 13.68 23.18 5.55
C GLN A 6 13.05 21.83 5.90
N LEU A 7 11.73 21.82 6.05
CA LEU A 7 10.91 20.62 6.05
C LEU A 7 10.97 20.01 4.64
N VAL A 8 11.66 18.89 4.50
CA VAL A 8 11.53 18.02 3.33
C VAL A 8 10.18 17.33 3.47
N GLU A 9 9.16 17.94 2.87
CA GLU A 9 7.87 17.30 2.62
C GLU A 9 8.11 16.07 1.74
N GLY A 10 8.20 14.90 2.38
CA GLY A 10 8.13 13.59 1.72
C GLY A 10 6.73 13.34 1.17
N ARG A 11 6.28 14.18 0.25
CA ARG A 11 5.07 13.97 -0.54
C ARG A 11 5.39 12.82 -1.49
N ALA A 12 5.19 11.59 -1.04
CA ALA A 12 5.15 10.43 -1.92
C ALA A 12 4.00 10.66 -2.90
N ALA A 13 4.31 11.28 -4.04
CA ALA A 13 3.35 11.52 -5.08
C ALA A 13 2.74 10.16 -5.43
N PRO A 14 1.40 9.99 -5.34
CA PRO A 14 0.79 8.77 -5.82
C PRO A 14 1.23 8.64 -7.27
N ARG A 15 1.93 7.55 -7.61
CA ARG A 15 2.29 7.23 -8.99
C ARG A 15 1.01 7.40 -9.80
N GLN A 16 0.95 8.48 -10.59
CA GLN A 16 -0.23 8.86 -11.36
C GLN A 16 -0.38 7.86 -12.51
N GLY A 17 -0.77 6.63 -12.17
CA GLY A 17 -1.33 5.72 -13.15
C GLY A 17 -2.51 6.45 -13.76
N ARG A 18 -2.57 6.49 -15.10
CA ARG A 18 -3.62 7.17 -15.87
C ARG A 18 -4.97 6.98 -15.19
N GLN A 19 -5.44 8.03 -14.52
CA GLN A 19 -6.75 8.01 -13.89
C GLN A 19 -7.76 7.82 -15.00
N LEU A 20 -8.78 6.99 -14.75
CA LEU A 20 -9.95 7.01 -15.60
C LEU A 20 -10.53 8.41 -15.49
N GLN A 21 -10.34 9.22 -16.52
CA GLN A 21 -11.23 10.34 -16.74
C GLN A 21 -12.60 9.69 -16.94
N GLY A 22 -13.42 9.64 -15.90
CA GLY A 22 -14.79 9.10 -15.88
C GLY A 22 -15.76 9.87 -16.78
N ARG A 23 -15.30 10.33 -17.95
CA ARG A 23 -15.99 11.19 -18.89
C ARG A 23 -16.78 10.40 -19.93
N SER A 24 -16.51 9.11 -20.13
CA SER A 24 -17.29 8.27 -21.04
C SER A 24 -18.59 7.81 -20.36
N LYS A 25 -19.71 7.88 -21.10
CA LYS A 25 -21.01 7.36 -20.65
C LYS A 25 -20.93 5.89 -20.21
N LYS A 26 -20.10 5.08 -20.89
CA LYS A 26 -19.89 3.66 -20.54
C LYS A 26 -19.17 3.50 -19.20
N SER A 27 -18.14 4.32 -18.93
CA SER A 27 -17.41 4.22 -17.67
C SER A 27 -18.26 4.70 -16.49
N GLN A 28 -19.06 5.74 -16.67
CA GLN A 28 -20.03 6.20 -15.68
C GLN A 28 -21.07 5.12 -15.34
N LEU A 29 -21.58 4.41 -16.36
CA LEU A 29 -22.49 3.28 -16.14
C LEU A 29 -21.84 2.17 -15.31
N HIS A 30 -20.57 1.84 -15.59
CA HIS A 30 -19.85 0.83 -14.81
C HIS A 30 -19.66 1.27 -13.36
N ILE A 31 -19.26 2.52 -13.13
CA ILE A 31 -19.13 3.10 -11.77
C ILE A 31 -20.45 3.02 -11.02
N ALA A 32 -21.55 3.41 -11.66
CA ALA A 32 -22.89 3.34 -11.06
C ALA A 32 -23.30 1.91 -10.71
N ARG A 33 -23.02 0.94 -11.61
CA ARG A 33 -23.31 -0.48 -11.35
C ARG A 33 -22.46 -1.06 -10.21
N ILE A 34 -21.18 -0.70 -10.14
CA ILE A 34 -20.31 -1.13 -9.03
C ILE A 34 -20.86 -0.61 -7.71
N ALA A 35 -21.16 0.69 -7.63
CA ALA A 35 -21.70 1.30 -6.43
C ALA A 35 -23.06 0.71 -6.02
N GLN A 36 -23.93 0.44 -6.99
CA GLN A 36 -25.22 -0.21 -6.75
C GLN A 36 -25.03 -1.62 -6.17
N TYR A 37 -24.18 -2.44 -6.78
CA TYR A 37 -23.96 -3.81 -6.32
C TYR A 37 -23.38 -3.84 -4.89
N ILE A 38 -22.43 -2.97 -4.59
CA ILE A 38 -21.88 -2.85 -3.22
C ILE A 38 -22.96 -2.38 -2.25
N ARG A 39 -23.87 -1.47 -2.66
CA ARG A 39 -25.01 -1.07 -1.81
C ARG A 39 -25.92 -2.25 -1.45
N GLU A 40 -26.20 -3.10 -2.42
CA GLU A 40 -27.10 -4.25 -2.27
C GLU A 40 -26.47 -5.36 -1.42
N GLN A 41 -25.17 -5.62 -1.59
CA GLN A 41 -24.46 -6.70 -0.91
C GLN A 41 -23.71 -6.26 0.36
N GLY A 42 -23.66 -4.95 0.63
CA GLY A 42 -22.82 -4.34 1.67
C GLY A 42 -21.34 -4.27 1.29
N GLN A 43 -20.77 -5.40 0.85
CA GLN A 43 -19.36 -5.52 0.45
C GLN A 43 -19.22 -6.36 -0.82
N ALA A 44 -18.20 -6.07 -1.63
CA ALA A 44 -17.89 -6.87 -2.82
C ALA A 44 -16.38 -7.00 -3.06
N SER A 45 -15.97 -8.16 -3.57
CA SER A 45 -14.61 -8.38 -4.06
C SER A 45 -14.42 -7.92 -5.50
N ALA A 46 -13.18 -7.63 -5.88
CA ALA A 46 -12.83 -7.31 -7.26
C ALA A 46 -13.22 -8.44 -8.24
N ALA A 47 -13.07 -9.70 -7.83
CA ALA A 47 -13.44 -10.85 -8.65
C ALA A 47 -14.96 -10.92 -8.91
N GLN A 48 -15.78 -10.69 -7.88
CA GLN A 48 -17.24 -10.63 -8.03
C GLN A 48 -17.67 -9.50 -8.97
N LEU A 49 -17.09 -8.32 -8.81
CA LEU A 49 -17.37 -7.16 -9.67
C LEU A 49 -16.90 -7.39 -11.12
N SER A 50 -15.74 -8.03 -11.31
CA SER A 50 -15.23 -8.42 -12.63
C SER A 50 -16.17 -9.39 -13.34
N ALA A 51 -16.66 -10.41 -12.61
CA ALA A 51 -17.62 -11.37 -13.15
C ALA A 51 -18.96 -10.70 -13.51
N LEU A 52 -19.45 -9.79 -12.66
CA LEU A 52 -20.69 -9.05 -12.88
C LEU A 52 -20.67 -8.18 -14.15
N LEU A 53 -19.53 -7.53 -14.42
CA LEU A 53 -19.39 -6.59 -15.53
C LEU A 53 -18.69 -7.17 -16.76
N GLY A 54 -18.20 -8.41 -16.68
CA GLY A 54 -17.41 -9.04 -17.75
C GLY A 54 -16.10 -8.29 -18.02
N LEU A 55 -15.45 -7.74 -16.99
CA LEU A 55 -14.24 -6.94 -17.11
C LEU A 55 -13.01 -7.70 -16.62
N ASP A 56 -11.86 -7.48 -17.27
CA ASP A 56 -10.60 -8.00 -16.81
C ASP A 56 -10.19 -7.41 -15.45
N ALA A 57 -9.34 -8.14 -14.72
CA ALA A 57 -8.89 -7.76 -13.38
C ALA A 57 -8.15 -6.42 -13.37
N GLY A 58 -7.42 -6.08 -14.45
CA GLY A 58 -6.69 -4.82 -14.57
C GLY A 58 -7.62 -3.62 -14.73
N THR A 59 -8.63 -3.74 -15.58
CA THR A 59 -9.67 -2.72 -15.76
C THR A 59 -10.49 -2.55 -14.49
N MET A 60 -10.89 -3.65 -13.83
CA MET A 60 -11.59 -3.57 -12.54
C MET A 60 -10.74 -2.86 -11.48
N SER A 61 -9.46 -3.22 -11.36
CA SER A 61 -8.52 -2.55 -10.45
C SER A 61 -8.43 -1.04 -10.71
N ARG A 62 -8.54 -0.62 -11.98
CA ARG A 62 -8.54 0.79 -12.35
C ARG A 62 -9.81 1.52 -11.91
N TYR A 63 -10.98 0.89 -12.05
CA TYR A 63 -12.25 1.44 -11.54
C TYR A 63 -12.24 1.56 -10.02
N LEU A 64 -11.84 0.49 -9.32
CA LEU A 64 -11.78 0.48 -7.87
C LEU A 64 -10.85 1.56 -7.33
N ARG A 65 -9.64 1.68 -7.90
CA ARG A 65 -8.70 2.76 -7.54
C ARG A 65 -9.30 4.15 -7.78
N HIS A 66 -10.00 4.33 -8.91
CA HIS A 66 -10.64 5.60 -9.23
C HIS A 66 -11.74 5.95 -8.23
N MET A 67 -12.62 5.00 -7.90
CA MET A 67 -13.70 5.19 -6.94
C MET A 67 -13.18 5.39 -5.51
N CYS A 68 -12.13 4.68 -5.10
CA CYS A 68 -11.43 4.94 -3.83
C CYS A 68 -10.82 6.34 -3.78
N GLY A 69 -10.16 6.77 -4.86
CA GLY A 69 -9.60 8.12 -4.94
C GLY A 69 -10.62 9.25 -4.90
N MET A 70 -11.91 8.94 -5.14
CA MET A 70 -13.03 9.88 -5.03
C MET A 70 -13.81 9.72 -3.71
N GLY A 71 -13.40 8.84 -2.80
CA GLY A 71 -14.11 8.58 -1.54
C GLY A 71 -15.48 7.89 -1.71
N GLN A 72 -15.79 7.35 -2.89
CA GLN A 72 -17.08 6.68 -3.13
C GLN A 72 -17.14 5.30 -2.47
N ILE A 73 -15.98 4.64 -2.39
CA ILE A 73 -15.81 3.31 -1.79
C ILE A 73 -14.48 3.28 -1.01
N HIS A 74 -14.40 2.43 0.00
CA HIS A 74 -13.16 2.16 0.73
C HIS A 74 -12.86 0.65 0.78
N LEU A 75 -11.62 0.32 1.14
CA LEU A 75 -11.17 -1.05 1.30
C LEU A 75 -11.55 -1.57 2.70
N ALA A 76 -12.66 -2.28 2.80
CA ALA A 76 -13.18 -2.81 4.06
C ALA A 76 -12.42 -4.05 4.55
N GLN A 77 -11.89 -4.88 3.63
CA GLN A 77 -11.04 -6.03 3.97
C GLN A 77 -9.83 -6.08 3.06
N ARG A 78 -8.64 -6.24 3.63
CA ARG A 78 -7.39 -6.39 2.88
C ARG A 78 -7.24 -7.80 2.30
N HIS A 79 -6.60 -7.88 1.15
CA HIS A 79 -6.23 -9.14 0.55
C HIS A 79 -5.20 -9.86 1.42
N CYS A 80 -5.45 -11.14 1.74
CA CYS A 80 -4.49 -12.01 2.40
C CYS A 80 -4.06 -13.11 1.45
N THR A 81 -2.76 -13.30 1.28
CA THR A 81 -2.15 -14.36 0.44
C THR A 81 -1.47 -15.45 1.24
N GLU A 82 -1.64 -15.45 2.57
CA GLU A 82 -1.01 -16.47 3.40
C GLU A 82 -1.50 -17.88 3.02
N PRO A 83 -0.59 -18.87 2.93
CA PRO A 83 -0.97 -20.25 2.68
C PRO A 83 -1.99 -20.73 3.72
N GLY A 84 -3.16 -21.19 3.27
CA GLY A 84 -4.25 -21.65 4.15
C GLY A 84 -5.19 -20.55 4.68
N ARG A 85 -4.92 -19.27 4.40
CA ARG A 85 -5.77 -18.13 4.78
C ARG A 85 -5.96 -17.13 3.64
N GLN A 86 -6.05 -17.63 2.41
CA GLN A 86 -6.32 -16.77 1.26
C GLN A 86 -7.69 -16.11 1.40
N ARG A 87 -7.70 -14.78 1.41
CA ARG A 87 -8.93 -13.98 1.53
C ARG A 87 -8.90 -12.84 0.51
N PRO A 88 -9.96 -12.68 -0.30
CA PRO A 88 -10.03 -11.59 -1.26
C PRO A 88 -10.11 -10.23 -0.55
N ALA A 89 -9.66 -9.19 -1.25
CA ALA A 89 -9.95 -7.81 -0.88
C ALA A 89 -11.45 -7.55 -1.03
N LEU A 90 -12.06 -6.89 -0.05
CA LEU A 90 -13.47 -6.48 -0.07
C LEU A 90 -13.59 -4.97 -0.01
N TYR A 91 -14.49 -4.43 -0.82
CA TYR A 91 -14.78 -3.01 -0.95
C TYR A 91 -16.20 -2.72 -0.45
N ALA A 92 -16.37 -1.63 0.29
CA ALA A 92 -17.64 -1.16 0.82
C ALA A 92 -17.89 0.30 0.42
N LEU A 93 -19.13 0.79 0.56
CA LEU A 93 -19.46 2.19 0.32
C LEU A 93 -19.00 3.10 1.46
N GLY A 94 -18.68 4.36 1.14
CA GLY A 94 -18.45 5.43 2.12
C GLY A 94 -16.99 5.73 2.41
N GLU A 95 -16.76 6.65 3.34
CA GLU A 95 -15.43 6.99 3.86
C GLU A 95 -14.84 5.82 4.65
N GLN A 96 -13.53 5.66 4.52
CA GLN A 96 -12.78 4.65 5.24
C GLN A 96 -12.92 4.94 6.74
N ASP A 97 -13.32 3.95 7.53
CA ASP A 97 -13.26 4.08 8.98
C ASP A 97 -11.78 4.32 9.35
N ASP A 98 -11.47 5.51 9.86
CA ASP A 98 -10.11 6.00 10.12
C ASP A 98 -9.36 5.18 11.21
N GLU A 99 -10.00 4.14 11.75
CA GLU A 99 -9.46 3.29 12.81
C GLU A 99 -8.25 2.42 12.40
N VAL A 100 -7.84 2.42 11.12
CA VAL A 100 -6.75 1.58 10.60
C VAL A 100 -5.40 2.32 10.55
N ASP A 101 -5.35 3.63 10.78
CA ASP A 101 -4.11 4.44 10.66
C ASP A 101 -3.21 4.42 11.91
N GLY A 102 -3.57 3.66 12.95
CA GLY A 102 -2.72 3.48 14.15
C GLY A 102 -1.41 2.70 13.92
N TRP A 103 -1.19 2.14 12.72
CA TRP A 103 0.08 1.45 12.39
C TRP A 103 1.18 2.41 11.92
N ALA A 104 0.83 3.61 11.46
CA ALA A 104 1.78 4.59 10.93
C ALA A 104 2.27 5.60 11.98
N GLU A 105 1.60 5.70 13.14
CA GLU A 105 1.97 6.62 14.21
C GLU A 105 3.14 6.15 15.07
N LEU A 106 3.51 4.86 14.99
CA LEU A 106 4.71 4.39 15.64
C LEU A 106 5.91 4.87 14.83
N PRO A 107 6.76 5.78 15.36
CA PRO A 107 8.00 6.13 14.69
C PRO A 107 8.78 4.84 14.44
N PRO A 108 9.54 4.73 13.32
CA PRO A 108 10.38 3.56 13.10
C PRO A 108 11.22 3.42 14.37
N GLN A 109 10.94 2.35 15.14
CA GLN A 109 11.65 2.10 16.39
C GLN A 109 13.12 2.26 16.04
N VAL A 110 13.72 3.32 16.57
CA VAL A 110 15.09 3.68 16.24
C VAL A 110 15.87 2.43 16.56
N ARG A 111 16.29 1.71 15.52
CA ARG A 111 17.22 0.60 15.67
C ARG A 111 18.46 1.30 16.21
N ARG A 112 18.58 1.34 17.52
CA ARG A 112 19.80 1.74 18.20
C ARG A 112 20.81 0.71 17.73
N THR A 113 21.50 1.03 16.65
CA THR A 113 22.71 0.32 16.29
C THR A 113 23.59 0.48 17.51
N ALA A 114 24.01 -0.65 18.09
CA ALA A 114 25.00 -0.60 19.15
C ALA A 114 26.14 0.29 18.64
N SER A 115 26.56 1.28 19.43
CA SER A 115 27.75 2.07 19.11
C SER A 115 28.95 1.21 19.48
N TRP A 116 29.56 0.58 18.48
CA TRP A 116 30.76 -0.22 18.71
C TRP A 116 31.94 0.73 18.89
N ALA A 117 32.77 0.48 19.90
CA ALA A 117 34.01 1.22 20.05
C ALA A 117 34.87 1.04 18.80
N ARG A 118 35.56 2.10 18.38
CA ARG A 118 36.42 2.06 17.19
C ARG A 118 37.45 0.93 17.37
N GLY A 119 37.41 -0.07 16.48
CA GLY A 119 38.28 -1.25 16.52
C GLY A 119 37.65 -2.54 17.07
N THR A 120 36.41 -2.53 17.60
CA THR A 120 35.79 -3.77 18.14
C THR A 120 34.94 -4.52 17.12
N ALA A 121 34.72 -3.98 15.92
CA ALA A 121 33.93 -4.61 14.88
C ALA A 121 34.69 -5.78 14.25
N HIS A 122 34.29 -7.00 14.57
CA HIS A 122 34.84 -8.20 13.95
C HIS A 122 34.04 -8.56 12.68
N ARG A 123 34.73 -9.02 11.64
CA ARG A 123 34.06 -9.48 10.41
C ARG A 123 33.17 -10.69 10.73
N ASP A 124 32.01 -10.73 10.10
CA ASP A 124 31.13 -11.89 10.12
C ASP A 124 31.93 -13.15 9.73
N PRO A 125 31.78 -14.27 10.47
CA PRO A 125 32.55 -15.50 10.22
C PRO A 125 32.36 -16.07 8.80
N LEU A 126 31.18 -15.91 8.20
CA LEU A 126 30.93 -16.35 6.82
C LEU A 126 31.67 -15.48 5.80
N VAL A 127 31.73 -14.17 6.08
CA VAL A 127 32.50 -13.23 5.25
C VAL A 127 34.00 -13.47 5.42
N ALA A 128 34.46 -13.78 6.64
CA ALA A 128 35.86 -14.11 6.89
C ALA A 128 36.29 -15.42 6.20
N ALA A 129 35.40 -16.42 6.12
CA ALA A 129 35.68 -17.66 5.39
C ALA A 129 35.84 -17.42 3.88
N LEU A 130 35.08 -16.48 3.30
CA LEU A 130 35.12 -16.16 1.87
C LEU A 130 36.22 -15.17 1.48
N PHE A 131 36.52 -14.20 2.36
CA PHE A 131 37.36 -13.04 2.02
C PHE A 131 38.55 -12.82 2.96
N GLY A 132 38.81 -13.78 3.86
CA GLY A 132 39.87 -13.71 4.85
C GLY A 132 39.57 -12.77 6.04
N PRO A 133 40.36 -12.88 7.12
CA PRO A 133 40.21 -12.02 8.30
C PRO A 133 40.43 -10.54 7.94
N ALA A 134 39.79 -9.65 8.70
CA ALA A 134 40.01 -8.21 8.54
C ALA A 134 41.47 -7.88 8.90
N ARG A 135 42.18 -7.20 7.98
CA ARG A 135 43.51 -6.65 8.26
C ARG A 135 43.33 -5.41 9.12
N ASN A 136 43.79 -5.46 10.37
CA ASN A 136 43.96 -4.25 11.16
C ASN A 136 45.13 -3.47 10.54
N ASN A 137 44.86 -2.33 9.92
CA ASN A 137 45.90 -1.33 9.72
C ASN A 137 46.06 -0.60 11.05
N ASP A 138 47.16 -0.86 11.74
CA ASP A 138 47.70 0.05 12.76
C ASP A 138 48.15 1.37 12.10
#